data_AF-A0A3E0KR84-F1
#
_entry.id   AF-A0A3E0KR84-F1
#
_cell.length_a   1.000
_cell.length_b   1.000
_cell.length_c   1.000
_cell.angle_alpha   90.00
_cell.angle_beta   90.00
_cell.angle_gamma   90.00
#
_symmetry.space_group_name_H-M   'P 1'
#
loop_
_entity.id
_entity.type
_entity.pdbx_description
1 polymer ?
#
loop_
_entity_poly.entity_id
_entity_poly.type
_entity_poly.pdbx_seq_one_letter_code
_entity_poly.pdbx_strand_id
1 'polypeptide(L)'
;MELAIQTWEAYTPAARRRVLNDLGPMGRSALSELPPGACHIGLLQGTSHEAAAVLAAAVEQRGGLVRRRGDAWLIAASLGAWWQGITALRRSGQACRWEVARRVEASLMEDSGRPAKDMPCRDRVLPVGRRTVVMGVLNVTPDSFWDGGRHLHPDVAVARAREMVAEGADVIDIGGESTRPGAEPVSAAEELRRVLPVVERLAGEVTVPLSIDTYKAEVAERALAAGAHIINDISALRFDPAMAEVAAAHDVPVVLMHMQGTPRDMQRNPTYDAVVPDILDFLDAAIGRALAAGVRRELILVDPGIGFGKTLDHNLEILRELEAFRLTGCPVLLGPSRKSFIGNILDVPPLLRLEGTAASIALGIKAGVSVVRVHDVEAMRRTARVADAIVRGYRPARAFLSLGANLGDPVAQLREAVRRLRRLPGTRVVACSSVYRTEPVGPVAQDWFYNLVLEVETDLDPVRLVAEGLRIEDELGRRRTVRWGPRVIDIDLVLYGDERMDRPDCRVPHPESHRRRFVLQPLVELAPDVRWRGRSAEEHLANLPPGQALEYWGPLEDTAG
;
A
#
# COMPACT_ATOMS: atom_id res chain seq x y z
N MET A 1 -33.28 1.53 -13.56
CA MET A 1 -32.81 0.35 -12.80
C MET A 1 -32.19 0.86 -11.52
N GLU A 2 -32.94 0.68 -10.43
CA GLU A 2 -32.45 0.84 -9.07
C GLU A 2 -31.85 -0.51 -8.67
N LEU A 3 -30.54 -0.55 -8.49
CA LEU A 3 -29.82 -1.73 -8.00
C LEU A 3 -28.96 -1.29 -6.83
N ALA A 4 -29.27 -1.82 -5.66
CA ALA A 4 -28.45 -1.72 -4.48
C ALA A 4 -28.22 -3.13 -3.94
N ILE A 5 -26.95 -3.45 -3.74
CA ILE A 5 -26.46 -4.66 -3.09
C ILE A 5 -25.79 -4.20 -1.81
N GLN A 6 -26.18 -4.77 -0.69
CA GLN A 6 -25.60 -4.46 0.61
C GLN A 6 -25.34 -5.74 1.39
N THR A 7 -24.32 -5.74 2.23
CA THR A 7 -24.15 -6.76 3.27
C THR A 7 -25.36 -6.76 4.20
N TRP A 8 -25.81 -7.93 4.62
CA TRP A 8 -26.97 -8.04 5.51
C TRP A 8 -26.85 -7.18 6.77
N GLU A 9 -25.63 -7.06 7.29
CA GLU A 9 -25.29 -6.23 8.43
C GLU A 9 -25.43 -4.72 8.16
N ALA A 10 -25.22 -4.27 6.93
CA ALA A 10 -25.33 -2.85 6.56
C ALA A 10 -26.79 -2.37 6.40
N TYR A 11 -27.74 -3.28 6.17
CA TYR A 11 -29.15 -2.90 6.08
C TYR A 11 -29.65 -2.30 7.40
N THR A 12 -30.30 -1.13 7.32
CA THR A 12 -31.02 -0.55 8.47
C THR A 12 -32.10 -1.52 8.97
N PRO A 13 -32.52 -1.46 10.25
CA PRO A 13 -33.60 -2.30 10.76
C PRO A 13 -34.89 -2.22 9.94
N ALA A 14 -35.22 -1.04 9.38
CA ALA A 14 -36.37 -0.85 8.51
C ALA A 14 -36.18 -1.54 7.14
N ALA A 15 -34.98 -1.43 6.56
CA ALA A 15 -34.67 -2.05 5.28
C ALA A 15 -34.59 -3.58 5.40
N ARG A 16 -34.01 -4.12 6.50
CA ARG A 16 -34.08 -5.56 6.81
C ARG A 16 -35.52 -6.04 6.91
N ARG A 17 -36.40 -5.32 7.64
CA ARG A 17 -37.83 -5.68 7.72
C ARG A 17 -38.50 -5.72 6.36
N ARG A 18 -38.20 -4.77 5.47
CA ARG A 18 -38.71 -4.75 4.09
C ARG A 18 -38.24 -5.99 3.32
N VAL A 19 -36.94 -6.27 3.33
CA VAL A 19 -36.35 -7.46 2.68
C VAL A 19 -36.97 -8.76 3.24
N LEU A 20 -37.08 -8.90 4.57
CA LEU A 20 -37.74 -10.05 5.21
C LEU A 20 -39.22 -10.19 4.87
N ASN A 21 -39.93 -9.08 4.66
CA ASN A 21 -41.32 -9.09 4.19
C ASN A 21 -41.39 -9.57 2.73
N ASP A 22 -40.50 -9.10 1.87
CA ASP A 22 -40.45 -9.48 0.46
C ASP A 22 -40.01 -10.95 0.25
N LEU A 23 -39.22 -11.51 1.18
CA LEU A 23 -38.78 -12.91 1.19
C LEU A 23 -39.85 -13.93 1.60
N GLY A 24 -40.89 -13.48 2.30
CA GLY A 24 -41.91 -14.36 2.87
C GLY A 24 -41.38 -15.33 3.95
N PRO A 25 -42.21 -16.27 4.44
CA PRO A 25 -41.87 -17.15 5.56
C PRO A 25 -40.70 -18.10 5.30
N MET A 26 -40.62 -18.69 4.10
CA MET A 26 -39.54 -19.61 3.74
C MET A 26 -38.20 -18.89 3.54
N GLY A 27 -38.19 -17.65 3.02
CA GLY A 27 -36.96 -16.88 2.86
C GLY A 27 -36.43 -16.31 4.18
N ARG A 28 -37.30 -16.09 5.18
CA ARG A 28 -36.87 -15.77 6.56
C ARG A 28 -36.13 -16.93 7.21
N SER A 29 -36.63 -18.16 7.05
CA SER A 29 -35.95 -19.38 7.53
C SER A 29 -34.58 -19.52 6.87
N ALA A 30 -34.53 -19.34 5.54
CA ALA A 30 -33.30 -19.44 4.78
C ALA A 30 -32.26 -18.38 5.19
N LEU A 31 -32.67 -17.12 5.43
CA LEU A 31 -31.76 -16.10 5.96
C LEU A 31 -31.29 -16.37 7.39
N SER A 32 -32.09 -17.06 8.22
CA SER A 32 -31.66 -17.47 9.57
C SER A 32 -30.72 -18.68 9.58
N GLU A 33 -30.67 -19.43 8.48
CA GLU A 33 -29.74 -20.54 8.27
C GLU A 33 -28.42 -20.09 7.63
N LEU A 34 -28.36 -18.84 7.13
CA LEU A 34 -27.11 -18.28 6.64
C LEU A 34 -26.11 -18.10 7.80
N PRO A 35 -24.82 -18.40 7.58
CA PRO A 35 -23.80 -18.15 8.58
C PRO A 35 -23.79 -16.67 9.01
N PRO A 36 -23.53 -16.37 10.29
CA PRO A 36 -23.28 -14.99 10.73
C PRO A 36 -22.06 -14.43 10.00
N GLY A 37 -22.20 -13.30 9.30
CA GLY A 37 -21.14 -12.71 8.49
C GLY A 37 -21.29 -13.00 6.99
N ALA A 38 -21.37 -11.90 6.23
CA ALA A 38 -21.14 -11.75 4.79
C ALA A 38 -22.05 -12.56 3.84
N CYS A 39 -23.36 -12.40 4.02
CA CYS A 39 -24.29 -12.57 2.91
C CYS A 39 -24.58 -11.21 2.26
N HIS A 40 -24.30 -11.11 0.96
CA HIS A 40 -24.55 -9.92 0.15
C HIS A 40 -25.95 -10.01 -0.45
N ILE A 41 -26.82 -9.06 -0.10
CA ILE A 41 -28.22 -9.04 -0.52
C ILE A 41 -28.47 -7.90 -1.50
N GLY A 42 -28.87 -8.28 -2.71
CA GLY A 42 -29.21 -7.39 -3.80
C GLY A 42 -30.68 -7.40 -4.17
N LEU A 43 -31.28 -6.22 -4.30
CA LEU A 43 -32.59 -6.04 -4.92
C LEU A 43 -32.42 -5.49 -6.34
N LEU A 44 -32.72 -6.29 -7.35
CA LEU A 44 -32.69 -5.90 -8.76
C LEU A 44 -34.10 -5.52 -9.21
N GLN A 45 -34.28 -4.26 -9.63
CA GLN A 45 -35.53 -3.76 -10.22
C GLN A 45 -35.28 -3.01 -11.54
N GLY A 46 -36.21 -3.19 -12.50
CA GLY A 46 -36.12 -2.54 -13.81
C GLY A 46 -34.97 -3.04 -14.68
N THR A 47 -34.58 -4.30 -14.52
CA THR A 47 -33.58 -5.01 -15.33
C THR A 47 -34.27 -5.94 -16.35
N SER A 48 -33.62 -6.25 -17.47
CA SER A 48 -34.18 -7.21 -18.43
C SER A 48 -34.38 -8.58 -17.77
N HIS A 49 -35.52 -9.20 -18.04
CA HIS A 49 -35.87 -10.49 -17.45
C HIS A 49 -34.81 -11.57 -17.73
N GLU A 50 -34.26 -11.59 -18.95
CA GLU A 50 -33.20 -12.52 -19.33
C GLU A 50 -31.91 -12.32 -18.54
N ALA A 51 -31.46 -11.06 -18.36
CA ALA A 51 -30.23 -10.80 -17.61
C ALA A 51 -30.40 -11.19 -16.14
N ALA A 52 -31.54 -10.82 -15.53
CA ALA A 52 -31.85 -11.22 -14.16
C ALA A 52 -31.93 -12.75 -14.01
N ALA A 53 -32.50 -13.46 -14.99
CA ALA A 53 -32.57 -14.93 -14.98
C ALA A 53 -31.19 -15.60 -15.12
N VAL A 54 -30.29 -15.08 -15.98
CA VAL A 54 -28.92 -15.60 -16.10
C VAL A 54 -28.15 -15.41 -14.79
N LEU A 55 -28.24 -14.21 -14.21
CA LEU A 55 -27.63 -13.90 -12.92
C LEU A 55 -28.16 -14.82 -11.82
N ALA A 56 -29.49 -14.94 -11.73
CA ALA A 56 -30.17 -15.78 -10.74
C ALA A 56 -29.72 -17.25 -10.84
N ALA A 57 -29.77 -17.84 -12.04
CA ALA A 57 -29.40 -19.23 -12.25
C ALA A 57 -27.95 -19.51 -11.87
N ALA A 58 -27.03 -18.59 -12.22
CA ALA A 58 -25.61 -18.72 -11.86
C ALA A 58 -25.38 -18.61 -10.35
N VAL A 59 -26.13 -17.74 -9.66
CA VAL A 59 -26.08 -17.59 -8.21
C VAL A 59 -26.66 -18.83 -7.50
N GLU A 60 -27.81 -19.34 -7.95
CA GLU A 60 -28.44 -20.54 -7.38
C GLU A 60 -27.57 -21.80 -7.54
N GLN A 61 -26.84 -21.93 -8.65
CA GLN A 61 -25.88 -23.03 -8.88
C GLN A 61 -24.78 -23.08 -7.82
N ARG A 62 -24.48 -21.96 -7.16
CA ARG A 62 -23.50 -21.85 -6.07
C ARG A 62 -24.15 -21.66 -4.70
N GLY A 63 -25.39 -22.13 -4.54
CA GLY A 63 -26.10 -22.14 -3.26
C GLY A 63 -26.67 -20.79 -2.83
N GLY A 64 -26.65 -19.77 -3.70
CA GLY A 64 -27.31 -18.51 -3.42
C GLY A 64 -28.83 -18.63 -3.47
N LEU A 65 -29.51 -17.75 -2.73
CA LEU A 65 -30.97 -17.71 -2.62
C LEU A 65 -31.53 -16.64 -3.56
N VAL A 66 -32.41 -17.03 -4.46
CA VAL A 66 -33.09 -16.09 -5.36
C VAL A 66 -34.60 -16.17 -5.18
N ARG A 67 -35.24 -15.00 -5.12
CA ARG A 67 -36.70 -14.85 -5.07
C ARG A 67 -37.14 -13.78 -6.05
N ARG A 68 -38.23 -14.06 -6.76
CA ARG A 68 -38.81 -13.14 -7.74
C ARG A 68 -40.23 -12.75 -7.33
N ARG A 69 -40.57 -11.46 -7.44
CA ARG A 69 -41.93 -10.94 -7.28
C ARG A 69 -42.20 -9.90 -8.35
N GLY A 70 -42.98 -10.26 -9.37
CA GLY A 70 -43.21 -9.40 -10.54
C GLY A 70 -41.93 -9.21 -11.37
N ASP A 71 -41.48 -7.96 -11.48
CA ASP A 71 -40.25 -7.54 -12.15
C ASP A 71 -39.04 -7.40 -11.21
N ALA A 72 -39.26 -7.52 -9.90
CA ALA A 72 -38.22 -7.45 -8.88
C ALA A 72 -37.60 -8.83 -8.60
N TRP A 73 -36.27 -8.85 -8.47
CA TRP A 73 -35.50 -10.02 -8.04
C TRP A 73 -34.72 -9.67 -6.78
N LEU A 74 -34.88 -10.51 -5.77
CA LEU A 74 -34.11 -10.45 -4.55
C LEU A 74 -33.13 -11.62 -4.57
N ILE A 75 -31.85 -11.30 -4.38
CA ILE A 75 -30.75 -12.26 -4.44
C ILE A 75 -29.94 -12.10 -3.16
N ALA A 76 -29.74 -13.20 -2.44
CA ALA A 76 -28.89 -13.26 -1.25
C ALA A 76 -27.83 -14.34 -1.49
N ALA A 77 -26.57 -13.95 -1.55
CA ALA A 77 -25.50 -14.86 -1.96
C ALA A 77 -24.13 -14.44 -1.41
N SER A 78 -23.18 -15.38 -1.46
CA SER A 78 -21.77 -15.11 -1.15
C SER A 78 -21.10 -14.30 -2.27
N LEU A 79 -19.94 -13.71 -1.99
CA LEU A 79 -19.21 -12.90 -2.95
C LEU A 79 -18.82 -13.69 -4.21
N GLY A 80 -18.43 -14.95 -4.03
CA GLY A 80 -18.11 -15.89 -5.12
C GLY A 80 -19.32 -16.22 -5.99
N ALA A 81 -20.51 -16.38 -5.41
CA ALA A 81 -21.75 -16.60 -6.17
C ALA A 81 -22.14 -15.37 -7.00
N TRP A 82 -21.98 -14.18 -6.42
CA TRP A 82 -22.15 -12.93 -7.18
C TRP A 82 -21.15 -12.80 -8.33
N TRP A 83 -19.88 -13.14 -8.10
CA TRP A 83 -18.86 -13.14 -9.15
C TRP A 83 -19.16 -14.14 -10.27
N GLN A 84 -19.59 -15.35 -9.93
CA GLN A 84 -20.04 -16.35 -10.91
C GLN A 84 -21.19 -15.80 -11.77
N GLY A 85 -22.13 -15.09 -11.14
CA GLY A 85 -23.21 -14.38 -11.82
C GLY A 85 -22.74 -13.28 -12.77
N ILE A 86 -21.81 -12.43 -12.33
CA ILE A 86 -21.17 -11.38 -13.15
C ILE A 86 -20.47 -12.00 -14.36
N THR A 87 -19.71 -13.08 -14.16
CA THR A 87 -18.99 -13.77 -15.22
C THR A 87 -19.95 -14.43 -16.23
N ALA A 88 -21.04 -15.04 -15.76
CA ALA A 88 -22.08 -15.60 -16.63
C ALA A 88 -22.75 -14.54 -17.51
N LEU A 89 -23.03 -13.37 -16.95
CA LEU A 89 -23.54 -12.21 -17.70
C LEU A 89 -22.55 -11.74 -18.77
N ARG A 90 -21.27 -11.59 -18.42
CA ARG A 90 -20.21 -11.10 -19.33
C ARG A 90 -19.96 -12.07 -20.50
N ARG A 91 -19.99 -13.39 -20.27
CA ARG A 91 -19.78 -14.43 -21.30
C ARG A 91 -20.83 -14.42 -22.43
N SER A 92 -22.01 -13.86 -22.17
CA SER A 92 -23.11 -13.82 -23.16
C SER A 92 -22.84 -12.92 -24.37
N GLY A 93 -21.90 -11.97 -24.27
CA GLY A 93 -21.60 -10.99 -25.32
C GLY A 93 -22.71 -9.95 -25.59
N GLN A 94 -23.84 -10.00 -24.88
CA GLN A 94 -24.94 -9.05 -25.08
C GLN A 94 -24.73 -7.77 -24.27
N ALA A 95 -24.84 -6.61 -24.92
CA ALA A 95 -24.62 -5.30 -24.29
C ALA A 95 -25.51 -5.07 -23.05
N CYS A 96 -26.78 -5.49 -23.10
CA CYS A 96 -27.71 -5.36 -21.98
C CYS A 96 -27.29 -6.17 -20.75
N ARG A 97 -26.69 -7.37 -20.93
CA ARG A 97 -26.19 -8.21 -19.84
C ARG A 97 -24.87 -7.67 -19.27
N TRP A 98 -24.03 -7.10 -20.12
CA TRP A 98 -22.80 -6.41 -19.71
C TRP A 98 -23.08 -5.21 -18.80
N GLU A 99 -24.10 -4.42 -19.13
CA GLU A 99 -24.50 -3.28 -18.28
C GLU A 99 -25.02 -3.74 -16.90
N VAL A 100 -25.73 -4.87 -16.84
CA VAL A 100 -26.17 -5.45 -15.56
C VAL A 100 -24.97 -5.93 -14.74
N ALA A 101 -24.04 -6.66 -15.36
CA ALA A 101 -22.80 -7.09 -14.72
C ALA A 101 -22.03 -5.90 -14.13
N ARG A 102 -21.83 -4.85 -14.92
CA ARG A 102 -21.13 -3.63 -14.49
C ARG A 102 -21.80 -2.96 -13.30
N ARG A 103 -23.15 -2.93 -13.25
CA ARG A 103 -23.90 -2.33 -12.15
C ARG A 103 -23.89 -3.18 -10.88
N VAL A 104 -23.99 -4.51 -11.01
CA VAL A 104 -23.85 -5.46 -9.89
C VAL A 104 -22.47 -5.30 -9.26
N GLU A 105 -21.42 -5.34 -10.08
CA GLU A 105 -20.04 -5.15 -9.64
C GLU A 105 -19.83 -3.79 -8.97
N ALA A 106 -20.31 -2.69 -9.57
CA ALA A 106 -20.19 -1.36 -8.99
C ALA A 106 -20.91 -1.25 -7.63
N SER A 107 -22.08 -1.87 -7.50
CA SER A 107 -22.82 -1.87 -6.24
C SER A 107 -22.14 -2.69 -5.15
N LEU A 108 -21.56 -3.85 -5.49
CA LEU A 108 -20.78 -4.66 -4.55
C LEU A 108 -19.53 -3.92 -4.08
N MET A 109 -18.83 -3.23 -4.98
CA MET A 109 -17.67 -2.40 -4.62
C MET A 109 -18.03 -1.17 -3.78
N GLU A 110 -19.25 -0.64 -3.92
CA GLU A 110 -19.73 0.46 -3.08
C GLU A 110 -20.02 -0.03 -1.66
N ASP A 111 -20.67 -1.18 -1.52
CA ASP A 111 -21.00 -1.77 -0.23
C ASP A 111 -19.77 -2.25 0.55
N SER A 112 -18.84 -2.94 -0.13
CA SER A 112 -17.60 -3.37 0.51
C SER A 112 -16.67 -2.20 0.82
N GLY A 113 -16.98 -0.99 0.33
CA GLY A 113 -16.19 0.21 0.50
C GLY A 113 -14.99 0.26 -0.45
N ARG A 114 -14.38 1.45 -0.53
CA ARG A 114 -13.18 1.65 -1.34
C ARG A 114 -11.96 1.68 -0.43
N PRO A 115 -10.85 1.01 -0.83
CA PRO A 115 -9.60 1.15 -0.12
C PRO A 115 -9.21 2.62 0.02
N ALA A 116 -8.78 3.01 1.21
CA ALA A 116 -8.24 4.34 1.44
C ALA A 116 -7.00 4.58 0.56
N LYS A 117 -6.73 5.85 0.22
CA LYS A 117 -5.51 6.21 -0.52
C LYS A 117 -4.24 5.88 0.28
N ASP A 118 -4.36 6.02 1.59
CA ASP A 118 -3.30 5.87 2.57
C ASP A 118 -3.80 4.93 3.67
N MET A 119 -3.02 3.90 3.98
CA MET A 119 -3.31 2.96 5.05
C MET A 119 -2.44 3.31 6.27
N PRO A 120 -3.04 3.54 7.46
CA PRO A 120 -2.30 3.71 8.70
C PRO A 120 -1.45 2.47 8.99
N CYS A 121 -0.22 2.67 9.45
CA CYS A 121 0.74 1.60 9.73
C CYS A 121 1.55 2.00 10.97
N ARG A 122 0.86 2.08 12.12
CA ARG A 122 1.35 2.71 13.36
C ARG A 122 1.77 4.16 13.16
N ASP A 123 3.02 4.49 13.45
CA ASP A 123 3.67 5.78 13.22
C ASP A 123 3.88 6.08 11.72
N ARG A 124 3.69 5.08 10.84
CA ARG A 124 3.94 5.17 9.39
C ARG A 124 2.64 5.11 8.60
N VAL A 125 2.75 5.31 7.29
CA VAL A 125 1.63 5.25 6.34
C VAL A 125 2.05 4.48 5.10
N LEU A 126 1.20 3.58 4.62
CA LEU A 126 1.39 2.88 3.34
C LEU A 126 0.55 3.55 2.25
N PRO A 127 1.14 3.97 1.11
CA PRO A 127 0.44 4.68 0.03
C PRO A 127 -0.33 3.74 -0.91
N VAL A 128 -1.03 2.73 -0.36
CA VAL A 128 -1.67 1.60 -1.09
C VAL A 128 -2.69 1.98 -2.15
N GLY A 129 -3.26 3.19 -2.09
CA GLY A 129 -4.19 3.72 -3.09
C GLY A 129 -3.61 4.84 -3.95
N ARG A 130 -2.39 5.33 -3.67
CA ARG A 130 -1.69 6.33 -4.50
C ARG A 130 -0.88 5.66 -5.62
N ARG A 131 -0.15 4.61 -5.27
CA ARG A 131 0.68 3.81 -6.18
C ARG A 131 0.80 2.39 -5.65
N THR A 132 1.39 1.51 -6.45
CA THR A 132 1.71 0.16 -6.02
C THR A 132 2.85 0.20 -4.98
N VAL A 133 2.64 -0.48 -3.87
CA VAL A 133 3.61 -0.66 -2.78
C VAL A 133 4.47 -1.88 -3.07
N VAL A 134 5.79 -1.75 -2.97
CA VAL A 134 6.75 -2.85 -3.17
C VAL A 134 7.17 -3.42 -1.83
N MET A 135 6.77 -4.65 -1.55
CA MET A 135 7.12 -5.40 -0.34
C MET A 135 8.28 -6.37 -0.63
N GLY A 136 9.46 -6.10 -0.07
CA GLY A 136 10.66 -6.91 -0.24
C GLY A 136 10.67 -8.13 0.70
N VAL A 137 10.92 -9.32 0.15
CA VAL A 137 10.95 -10.58 0.91
C VAL A 137 12.31 -10.79 1.57
N LEU A 138 12.33 -10.90 2.91
CA LEU A 138 13.50 -11.24 3.71
C LEU A 138 13.26 -12.57 4.47
N ASN A 139 13.70 -13.68 3.87
CA ASN A 139 13.63 -14.97 4.54
C ASN A 139 14.85 -15.16 5.45
N VAL A 140 14.61 -15.38 6.74
CA VAL A 140 15.62 -15.64 7.77
C VAL A 140 15.62 -17.13 8.11
N THR A 141 15.87 -17.96 7.10
CA THR A 141 15.92 -19.43 7.24
C THR A 141 17.25 -19.99 6.75
N PRO A 142 17.69 -21.17 7.24
CA PRO A 142 18.97 -21.76 6.84
C PRO A 142 19.10 -21.99 5.33
N ASP A 143 18.00 -22.34 4.66
CA ASP A 143 17.95 -22.69 3.23
C ASP A 143 17.90 -21.47 2.29
N SER A 144 17.92 -20.26 2.84
CA SER A 144 17.81 -19.01 2.08
C SER A 144 19.16 -18.50 1.58
N PHE A 145 20.26 -18.91 2.21
CA PHE A 145 21.62 -18.51 1.86
C PHE A 145 22.33 -19.68 1.20
N TRP A 146 22.62 -19.56 -0.09
CA TRP A 146 23.15 -20.63 -0.95
C TRP A 146 24.66 -20.91 -0.72
N ASP A 147 25.15 -20.71 0.50
CA ASP A 147 26.55 -20.83 0.91
C ASP A 147 26.82 -21.83 2.05
N GLY A 148 25.96 -22.86 2.19
CA GLY A 148 26.28 -24.03 3.01
C GLY A 148 26.04 -23.87 4.51
N GLY A 149 24.96 -23.19 4.90
CA GLY A 149 24.43 -23.25 6.27
C GLY A 149 25.31 -22.63 7.36
N ARG A 150 26.30 -21.80 7.00
CA ARG A 150 27.20 -21.14 7.94
C ARG A 150 26.80 -19.71 8.34
N HIS A 151 25.72 -19.15 7.79
CA HIS A 151 25.32 -17.76 8.05
C HIS A 151 23.83 -17.60 8.38
N LEU A 152 23.38 -18.16 9.51
CA LEU A 152 22.23 -17.59 10.26
C LEU A 152 22.71 -16.38 11.08
N HIS A 153 23.44 -15.46 10.47
CA HIS A 153 23.88 -14.26 11.18
C HIS A 153 22.88 -13.13 10.92
N PRO A 154 22.23 -12.57 11.96
CA PRO A 154 21.33 -11.43 11.80
C PRO A 154 21.92 -10.28 10.98
N ASP A 155 23.25 -10.13 10.96
CA ASP A 155 23.95 -9.14 10.13
C ASP A 155 23.67 -9.27 8.64
N VAL A 156 23.63 -10.50 8.10
CA VAL A 156 23.41 -10.71 6.66
C VAL A 156 21.98 -10.34 6.29
N ALA A 157 21.00 -10.74 7.12
CA ALA A 157 19.61 -10.37 6.92
C ALA A 157 19.39 -8.85 7.03
N VAL A 158 20.01 -8.21 8.02
CA VAL A 158 19.95 -6.75 8.21
C VAL A 158 20.61 -6.02 7.04
N ALA A 159 21.78 -6.46 6.58
CA ALA A 159 22.44 -5.89 5.42
C ALA A 159 21.56 -5.99 4.16
N ARG A 160 20.98 -7.17 3.91
CA ARG A 160 20.08 -7.36 2.76
C ARG A 160 18.81 -6.50 2.86
N ALA A 161 18.26 -6.32 4.05
CA ALA A 161 17.12 -5.43 4.25
C ALA A 161 17.47 -3.98 3.92
N ARG A 162 18.64 -3.49 4.35
CA ARG A 162 19.13 -2.14 4.01
C ARG A 162 19.32 -1.98 2.50
N GLU A 163 19.85 -2.99 1.82
CA GLU A 163 19.93 -3.02 0.35
C GLU A 163 18.54 -2.91 -0.28
N MET A 164 17.57 -3.72 0.15
CA MET A 164 16.20 -3.65 -0.36
C MET A 164 15.56 -2.28 -0.17
N VAL A 165 15.82 -1.61 0.96
CA VAL A 165 15.39 -0.22 1.18
C VAL A 165 16.03 0.72 0.17
N ALA A 166 17.33 0.60 -0.07
CA ALA A 166 18.04 1.40 -1.07
C ALA A 166 17.57 1.11 -2.51
N GLU A 167 17.18 -0.13 -2.81
CA GLU A 167 16.56 -0.55 -4.07
C GLU A 167 15.12 -0.01 -4.24
N GLY A 168 14.54 0.56 -3.18
CA GLY A 168 13.23 1.21 -3.20
C GLY A 168 12.07 0.36 -2.68
N ALA A 169 12.33 -0.59 -1.78
CA ALA A 169 11.26 -1.28 -1.05
C ALA A 169 10.48 -0.30 -0.19
N ASP A 170 9.16 -0.44 -0.20
CA ASP A 170 8.27 0.32 0.67
C ASP A 170 8.01 -0.39 2.01
N VAL A 171 8.16 -1.72 2.03
CA VAL A 171 7.98 -2.61 3.19
C VAL A 171 9.02 -3.73 3.12
N ILE A 172 9.57 -4.15 4.26
CA ILE A 172 10.36 -5.39 4.36
C ILE A 172 9.52 -6.45 5.08
N ASP A 173 9.32 -7.60 4.44
CA ASP A 173 8.57 -8.73 4.99
C ASP A 173 9.52 -9.81 5.49
N ILE A 174 9.52 -10.03 6.80
CA ILE A 174 10.52 -10.83 7.51
C ILE A 174 9.87 -12.16 7.89
N GLY A 175 10.39 -13.27 7.37
CA GLY A 175 9.88 -14.62 7.66
C GLY A 175 10.94 -15.52 8.28
N GLY A 176 10.64 -16.12 9.43
CA GLY A 176 11.52 -17.08 10.12
C GLY A 176 11.23 -18.54 9.80
N GLU A 177 10.09 -18.81 9.15
CA GLU A 177 9.64 -20.13 8.75
C GLU A 177 9.48 -20.21 7.23
N SER A 178 9.97 -21.30 6.63
CA SER A 178 9.78 -21.55 5.21
C SER A 178 8.37 -22.03 4.95
N THR A 179 7.64 -21.33 4.09
CA THR A 179 6.29 -21.72 3.65
C THR A 179 6.31 -22.38 2.25
N ARG A 180 7.50 -22.82 1.80
CA ARG A 180 7.67 -23.54 0.54
C ARG A 180 7.00 -24.92 0.61
N PRO A 181 6.56 -25.47 -0.54
CA PRO A 181 5.98 -26.82 -0.57
C PRO A 181 6.87 -27.86 0.11
N GLY A 182 6.31 -28.58 1.09
CA GLY A 182 6.99 -29.65 1.81
C GLY A 182 7.93 -29.19 2.94
N ALA A 183 7.93 -27.90 3.29
CA ALA A 183 8.66 -27.42 4.45
C ALA A 183 8.06 -27.98 5.75
N GLU A 184 8.93 -28.35 6.70
CA GLU A 184 8.51 -28.76 8.04
C GLU A 184 8.35 -27.53 8.94
N PRO A 185 7.29 -27.45 9.75
CA PRO A 185 7.03 -26.31 10.61
C PRO A 185 8.08 -26.19 11.71
N VAL A 186 8.36 -24.97 12.14
CA VAL A 186 9.25 -24.70 13.28
C VAL A 186 8.45 -24.27 14.51
N SER A 187 9.01 -24.48 15.70
CA SER A 187 8.38 -23.99 16.93
C SER A 187 8.40 -22.45 16.99
N ALA A 188 7.48 -21.84 17.73
CA ALA A 188 7.47 -20.39 17.95
C ALA A 188 8.82 -19.90 18.52
N ALA A 189 9.42 -20.65 19.45
CA ALA A 189 10.72 -20.34 20.03
C ALA A 189 11.88 -20.38 19.01
N GLU A 190 11.81 -21.25 17.99
CA GLU A 190 12.78 -21.30 16.89
C GLU A 190 12.59 -20.11 15.94
N GLU A 191 11.35 -19.84 15.56
CA GLU A 191 11.00 -18.73 14.67
C GLU A 191 11.40 -17.39 15.29
N LEU A 192 11.07 -17.17 16.57
CA LEU A 192 11.49 -15.99 17.34
C LEU A 192 13.00 -15.80 17.36
N ARG A 193 13.76 -16.88 17.56
CA ARG A 193 15.23 -16.83 17.57
C ARG A 193 15.81 -16.32 16.24
N ARG A 194 15.11 -16.59 15.14
CA ARG A 194 15.51 -16.14 13.79
C ARG A 194 15.11 -14.70 13.54
N VAL A 195 13.85 -14.35 13.79
CA VAL A 195 13.30 -13.05 13.35
C VAL A 195 13.56 -11.91 14.34
N LEU A 196 13.53 -12.16 15.65
CA LEU A 196 13.53 -11.10 16.66
C LEU A 196 14.81 -10.24 16.61
N PRO A 197 16.04 -10.82 16.53
CA PRO A 197 17.26 -10.02 16.43
C PRO A 197 17.33 -9.15 15.16
N VAL A 198 16.66 -9.58 14.08
CA VAL A 198 16.60 -8.83 12.82
C VAL A 198 15.59 -7.68 12.94
N VAL A 199 14.40 -7.94 13.49
CA VAL A 199 13.36 -6.92 13.70
C VAL A 199 13.86 -5.81 14.63
N GLU A 200 14.44 -6.16 15.79
CA GLU A 200 14.92 -5.19 16.78
C GLU A 200 15.95 -4.21 16.20
N ARG A 201 16.86 -4.72 15.37
CA ARG A 201 17.86 -3.88 14.70
C ARG A 201 17.27 -3.02 13.62
N LEU A 202 16.45 -3.60 12.74
CA LEU A 202 15.86 -2.86 11.63
C LEU A 202 14.89 -1.77 12.10
N ALA A 203 14.19 -1.97 13.22
CA ALA A 203 13.26 -0.98 13.76
C ALA A 203 13.92 0.39 13.99
N GLY A 204 15.20 0.42 14.40
CA GLY A 204 15.98 1.65 14.60
C GLY A 204 16.82 2.09 13.40
N GLU A 205 16.95 1.26 12.37
CA GLU A 205 17.90 1.48 11.27
C GLU A 205 17.22 1.79 9.92
N VAL A 206 15.95 1.41 9.73
CA VAL A 206 15.22 1.65 8.48
C VAL A 206 13.92 2.42 8.69
N THR A 207 13.62 3.28 7.70
CA THR A 207 12.44 4.14 7.70
C THR A 207 11.22 3.49 7.02
N VAL A 208 11.36 2.28 6.45
CA VAL A 208 10.26 1.49 5.86
C VAL A 208 9.58 0.56 6.87
N PRO A 209 8.23 0.46 6.88
CA PRO A 209 7.53 -0.51 7.73
C PRO A 209 8.11 -1.92 7.62
N LEU A 210 8.11 -2.62 8.75
CA LEU A 210 8.52 -4.01 8.85
C LEU A 210 7.26 -4.87 8.99
N SER A 211 7.10 -5.86 8.12
CA SER A 211 6.07 -6.88 8.20
C SER A 211 6.66 -8.16 8.76
N ILE A 212 5.91 -8.87 9.59
CA ILE A 212 6.26 -10.20 10.10
C ILE A 212 5.41 -11.25 9.37
N ASP A 213 6.06 -12.13 8.60
CA ASP A 213 5.44 -13.27 7.91
C ASP A 213 5.37 -14.44 8.89
N THR A 214 4.23 -14.56 9.57
CA THR A 214 3.99 -15.60 10.57
C THR A 214 2.49 -15.88 10.74
N TYR A 215 2.17 -17.13 11.06
CA TYR A 215 0.83 -17.57 11.44
C TYR A 215 0.69 -17.86 12.95
N LYS A 216 1.73 -17.55 13.75
CA LYS A 216 1.76 -17.80 15.22
C LYS A 216 1.60 -16.49 15.99
N ALA A 217 0.58 -16.40 16.82
CA ALA A 217 0.23 -15.17 17.54
C ALA A 217 1.36 -14.71 18.46
N GLU A 218 2.03 -15.63 19.16
CA GLU A 218 3.20 -15.33 20.01
C GLU A 218 4.33 -14.66 19.22
N VAL A 219 4.61 -15.15 18.00
CA VAL A 219 5.67 -14.58 17.15
C VAL A 219 5.28 -13.18 16.70
N ALA A 220 4.04 -13.00 16.25
CA ALA A 220 3.52 -11.70 15.83
C ALA A 220 3.58 -10.68 16.97
N GLU A 221 3.06 -11.01 18.15
CA GLU A 221 3.02 -10.11 19.31
C GLU A 221 4.42 -9.66 19.73
N ARG A 222 5.38 -10.59 19.79
CA ARG A 222 6.77 -10.27 20.14
C ARG A 222 7.48 -9.45 19.07
N ALA A 223 7.26 -9.73 17.78
CA ALA A 223 7.81 -8.94 16.69
C ALA A 223 7.22 -7.51 16.68
N LEU A 224 5.92 -7.38 16.95
CA LEU A 224 5.23 -6.11 17.08
C LEU A 224 5.77 -5.29 18.26
N ALA A 225 6.04 -5.91 19.41
CA ALA A 225 6.71 -5.26 20.54
C ALA A 225 8.15 -4.81 20.20
N ALA A 226 8.84 -5.53 19.31
CA ALA A 226 10.19 -5.21 18.86
C ALA A 226 10.26 -4.13 17.75
N GLY A 227 9.11 -3.69 17.21
CA GLY A 227 9.06 -2.65 16.18
C GLY A 227 8.57 -3.10 14.80
N ALA A 228 7.99 -4.30 14.67
CA ALA A 228 7.20 -4.65 13.49
C ALA A 228 5.93 -3.79 13.41
N HIS A 229 5.39 -3.61 12.21
CA HIS A 229 4.27 -2.72 11.91
C HIS A 229 3.08 -3.45 11.27
N ILE A 230 3.31 -4.59 10.63
CA ILE A 230 2.31 -5.32 9.83
C ILE A 230 2.41 -6.81 10.19
N ILE A 231 1.27 -7.50 10.26
CA ILE A 231 1.20 -8.96 10.32
C ILE A 231 0.89 -9.49 8.92
N ASN A 232 1.71 -10.39 8.39
CA ASN A 232 1.43 -11.11 7.16
C ASN A 232 1.12 -12.59 7.50
N ASP A 233 -0.16 -12.94 7.54
CA ASP A 233 -0.61 -14.28 7.97
C ASP A 233 -1.13 -15.09 6.77
N ILE A 234 -0.31 -16.06 6.35
CA ILE A 234 -0.62 -16.98 5.25
C ILE A 234 -1.83 -17.89 5.52
N SER A 235 -2.29 -17.99 6.78
CA SER A 235 -3.43 -18.82 7.18
C SER A 235 -4.76 -18.05 7.21
N ALA A 236 -4.69 -16.72 7.12
CA ALA A 236 -5.80 -15.80 7.32
C ALA A 236 -6.54 -16.04 8.66
N LEU A 237 -5.78 -16.00 9.76
CA LEU A 237 -6.26 -16.10 11.14
C LEU A 237 -6.85 -17.46 11.51
N ARG A 238 -6.52 -18.53 10.76
CA ARG A 238 -7.11 -19.86 10.99
C ARG A 238 -6.26 -20.78 11.85
N PHE A 239 -4.93 -20.64 11.79
CA PHE A 239 -4.05 -21.59 12.47
C PHE A 239 -3.88 -21.29 13.95
N ASP A 240 -3.84 -20.00 14.31
CA ASP A 240 -3.76 -19.55 15.70
C ASP A 240 -4.97 -18.67 16.04
N PRO A 241 -5.88 -19.12 16.93
CA PRO A 241 -7.09 -18.38 17.27
C PRO A 241 -6.81 -17.03 17.95
N ALA A 242 -5.63 -16.85 18.57
CA ALA A 242 -5.26 -15.59 19.22
C ALA A 242 -4.78 -14.52 18.23
N MET A 243 -4.44 -14.88 16.98
CA MET A 243 -3.85 -13.96 16.01
C MET A 243 -4.76 -12.75 15.71
N ALA A 244 -6.08 -12.98 15.63
CA ALA A 244 -7.04 -11.92 15.35
C ALA A 244 -7.09 -10.87 16.49
N GLU A 245 -7.03 -11.34 17.73
CA GLU A 245 -7.01 -10.49 18.93
C GLU A 245 -5.69 -9.70 19.02
N VAL A 246 -4.55 -10.32 18.70
CA VAL A 246 -3.25 -9.64 18.62
C VAL A 246 -3.28 -8.52 17.58
N ALA A 247 -3.78 -8.80 16.38
CA ALA A 247 -3.89 -7.79 15.33
C ALA A 247 -4.76 -6.59 15.76
N ALA A 248 -5.90 -6.87 16.41
CA ALA A 248 -6.81 -5.84 16.90
C ALA A 248 -6.21 -5.03 18.06
N ALA A 249 -5.60 -5.69 19.05
CA ALA A 249 -5.02 -5.06 20.23
C ALA A 249 -3.86 -4.11 19.88
N HIS A 250 -3.08 -4.45 18.87
CA HIS A 250 -1.97 -3.62 18.39
C HIS A 250 -2.37 -2.57 17.34
N ASP A 251 -3.60 -2.60 16.84
CA ASP A 251 -4.12 -1.69 15.80
C ASP A 251 -3.19 -1.58 14.57
N VAL A 252 -2.81 -2.74 14.04
CA VAL A 252 -1.86 -2.87 12.92
C VAL A 252 -2.49 -3.44 11.65
N PRO A 253 -1.94 -3.14 10.46
CA PRO A 253 -2.31 -3.85 9.25
C PRO A 253 -2.11 -5.36 9.34
N VAL A 254 -3.05 -6.11 8.76
CA VAL A 254 -3.01 -7.57 8.64
C VAL A 254 -3.27 -8.02 7.21
N VAL A 255 -2.41 -8.87 6.67
CA VAL A 255 -2.61 -9.53 5.37
C VAL A 255 -3.28 -10.87 5.59
N LEU A 256 -4.43 -11.07 4.94
CA LEU A 256 -5.20 -12.31 4.95
C LEU A 256 -4.98 -13.05 3.63
N MET A 257 -4.17 -14.10 3.64
CA MET A 257 -3.91 -14.88 2.43
C MET A 257 -4.79 -16.13 2.33
N HIS A 258 -5.26 -16.42 1.12
CA HIS A 258 -5.89 -17.70 0.83
C HIS A 258 -4.87 -18.83 0.56
N MET A 259 -5.06 -19.94 1.26
CA MET A 259 -4.34 -21.20 1.05
C MET A 259 -5.28 -22.38 1.32
N GLN A 260 -5.23 -23.41 0.46
CA GLN A 260 -5.86 -24.71 0.70
C GLN A 260 -4.82 -25.69 1.27
N GLY A 261 -5.15 -26.35 2.37
CA GLY A 261 -4.21 -27.21 3.11
C GLY A 261 -3.20 -26.39 3.94
N THR A 262 -2.02 -26.97 4.13
CA THR A 262 -0.88 -26.38 4.85
C THR A 262 0.35 -26.31 3.93
N PRO A 263 1.41 -25.54 4.23
CA PRO A 263 2.61 -25.52 3.39
C PRO A 263 3.22 -26.91 3.12
N ARG A 264 3.01 -27.86 4.04
CA ARG A 264 3.47 -29.25 3.94
C ARG A 264 2.76 -30.05 2.85
N ASP A 265 1.46 -29.87 2.69
CA ASP A 265 0.60 -30.74 1.87
C ASP A 265 -0.24 -30.01 0.81
N MET A 266 -0.24 -28.67 0.78
CA MET A 266 -1.07 -27.86 -0.11
C MET A 266 -0.96 -28.23 -1.60
N GLN A 267 0.20 -28.71 -2.05
CA GLN A 267 0.41 -29.09 -3.45
C GLN A 267 -0.10 -30.50 -3.80
N ARG A 268 -0.59 -31.26 -2.83
CA ARG A 268 -1.10 -32.62 -3.05
C ARG A 268 -2.54 -32.54 -3.57
N ASN A 269 -2.68 -32.56 -4.89
CA ASN A 269 -3.97 -32.62 -5.59
C ASN A 269 -5.00 -31.54 -5.14
N PRO A 270 -4.66 -30.24 -5.20
CA PRO A 270 -5.61 -29.19 -4.83
C PRO A 270 -6.81 -29.18 -5.79
N THR A 271 -8.01 -29.13 -5.23
CA THR A 271 -9.28 -29.14 -5.98
C THR A 271 -10.15 -27.97 -5.53
N TYR A 272 -10.79 -27.34 -6.52
CA TYR A 272 -11.71 -26.22 -6.37
C TYR A 272 -12.94 -26.50 -7.25
N ASP A 273 -14.11 -26.06 -6.80
CA ASP A 273 -15.30 -26.10 -7.65
C ASP A 273 -15.21 -24.98 -8.71
N ALA A 274 -14.80 -23.79 -8.26
CA ALA A 274 -14.43 -22.67 -9.10
C ALA A 274 -13.43 -21.79 -8.35
N VAL A 275 -12.16 -21.82 -8.77
CA VAL A 275 -11.05 -21.30 -7.96
C VAL A 275 -11.22 -19.83 -7.55
N VAL A 276 -11.66 -18.94 -8.44
CA VAL A 276 -11.82 -17.52 -8.09
C VAL A 276 -13.02 -17.29 -7.14
N PRO A 277 -14.23 -17.80 -7.44
CA PRO A 277 -15.34 -17.79 -6.49
C PRO A 277 -15.02 -18.39 -5.11
N ASP A 278 -14.35 -19.53 -5.06
CA ASP A 278 -13.98 -20.20 -3.80
C ASP A 278 -13.05 -19.33 -2.95
N ILE A 279 -12.11 -18.64 -3.58
CA ILE A 279 -11.18 -17.73 -2.90
C ILE A 279 -11.90 -16.48 -2.40
N LEU A 280 -12.84 -15.93 -3.17
CA LEU A 280 -13.62 -14.77 -2.74
C LEU A 280 -14.42 -15.08 -1.48
N ASP A 281 -15.13 -16.22 -1.47
CA ASP A 281 -15.92 -16.67 -0.32
C ASP A 281 -15.02 -16.87 0.91
N PHE A 282 -13.84 -17.46 0.71
CA PHE A 282 -12.87 -17.64 1.78
C PHE A 282 -12.38 -16.31 2.38
N LEU A 283 -11.97 -15.38 1.52
CA LEU A 283 -11.41 -14.09 1.95
C LEU A 283 -12.47 -13.22 2.62
N ASP A 284 -13.70 -13.23 2.12
CA ASP A 284 -14.83 -12.51 2.71
C ASP A 284 -15.12 -13.02 4.14
N ALA A 285 -15.13 -14.34 4.34
CA ALA A 285 -15.24 -14.93 5.66
C ALA A 285 -14.03 -14.61 6.56
N ALA A 286 -12.83 -14.54 6.02
CA ALA A 286 -11.62 -14.16 6.77
C ALA A 286 -11.66 -12.70 7.24
N ILE A 287 -12.12 -11.79 6.37
CA ILE A 287 -12.37 -10.40 6.72
C ILE A 287 -13.42 -10.33 7.84
N GLY A 288 -14.51 -11.09 7.74
CA GLY A 288 -15.53 -11.17 8.79
C GLY A 288 -14.96 -11.57 10.15
N ARG A 289 -14.05 -12.56 10.20
CA ARG A 289 -13.35 -12.95 11.45
C ARG A 289 -12.49 -11.82 12.01
N ALA A 290 -11.72 -11.14 11.17
CA ALA A 290 -10.88 -10.02 11.59
C ALA A 290 -11.72 -8.85 12.16
N LEU A 291 -12.81 -8.48 11.46
CA LEU A 291 -13.73 -7.43 11.91
C LEU A 291 -14.40 -7.79 13.23
N ALA A 292 -14.82 -9.05 13.41
CA ALA A 292 -15.45 -9.53 14.64
C ALA A 292 -14.50 -9.47 15.84
N ALA A 293 -13.19 -9.64 15.63
CA ALA A 293 -12.16 -9.48 16.65
C ALA A 293 -11.81 -8.00 16.94
N GLY A 294 -12.35 -7.06 16.16
CA GLY A 294 -12.11 -5.62 16.33
C GLY A 294 -11.02 -5.02 15.43
N VAL A 295 -10.47 -5.78 14.48
CA VAL A 295 -9.55 -5.23 13.48
C VAL A 295 -10.32 -4.25 12.60
N ARG A 296 -9.80 -3.03 12.42
CA ARG A 296 -10.41 -2.03 11.53
C ARG A 296 -10.30 -2.46 10.08
N ARG A 297 -11.37 -2.29 9.30
CA ARG A 297 -11.40 -2.66 7.86
C ARG A 297 -10.29 -2.01 7.04
N GLU A 298 -9.96 -0.76 7.33
CA GLU A 298 -8.89 0.00 6.66
C GLU A 298 -7.48 -0.52 6.93
N LEU A 299 -7.32 -1.48 7.85
CA LEU A 299 -6.08 -2.17 8.17
C LEU A 299 -6.01 -3.57 7.56
N ILE A 300 -7.01 -4.03 6.82
CA ILE A 300 -7.02 -5.38 6.24
C ILE A 300 -6.55 -5.34 4.79
N LEU A 301 -5.61 -6.22 4.44
CA LEU A 301 -5.24 -6.56 3.07
C LEU A 301 -5.62 -8.00 2.77
N VAL A 302 -5.87 -8.32 1.50
CA VAL A 302 -6.14 -9.68 1.05
C VAL A 302 -5.11 -10.15 0.03
N ASP A 303 -4.74 -11.44 0.07
CA ASP A 303 -3.87 -12.07 -0.93
C ASP A 303 -4.56 -13.35 -1.45
N PRO A 304 -4.79 -13.50 -2.78
CA PRO A 304 -5.37 -14.72 -3.34
C PRO A 304 -4.45 -15.96 -3.21
N GLY A 305 -3.18 -15.75 -2.86
CA GLY A 305 -2.21 -16.77 -2.51
C GLY A 305 -1.73 -17.57 -3.72
N ILE A 306 -1.27 -16.91 -4.78
CA ILE A 306 -0.71 -17.56 -5.97
C ILE A 306 0.31 -18.63 -5.56
N GLY A 307 0.24 -19.84 -6.11
CA GLY A 307 1.15 -20.94 -5.80
C GLY A 307 0.96 -21.58 -4.42
N PHE A 308 -0.05 -21.20 -3.64
CA PHE A 308 -0.40 -21.87 -2.38
C PHE A 308 -1.64 -22.77 -2.57
N GLY A 309 -1.41 -24.06 -2.75
CA GLY A 309 -2.44 -25.06 -2.99
C GLY A 309 -3.22 -24.84 -4.28
N LYS A 310 -2.51 -24.62 -5.39
CA LYS A 310 -3.07 -24.25 -6.70
C LYS A 310 -2.25 -24.89 -7.82
N THR A 311 -2.93 -25.48 -8.80
CA THR A 311 -2.32 -25.98 -10.05
C THR A 311 -1.85 -24.81 -10.93
N LEU A 312 -1.15 -25.10 -12.03
CA LEU A 312 -0.81 -24.08 -13.03
C LEU A 312 -2.07 -23.35 -13.53
N ASP A 313 -3.11 -24.10 -13.92
CA ASP A 313 -4.35 -23.55 -14.45
C ASP A 313 -5.08 -22.69 -13.43
N HIS A 314 -5.14 -23.12 -12.17
CA HIS A 314 -5.70 -22.33 -11.07
C HIS A 314 -4.99 -20.98 -10.93
N ASN A 315 -3.65 -20.96 -10.96
CA ASN A 315 -2.87 -19.73 -10.87
C ASN A 315 -3.12 -18.80 -12.06
N LEU A 316 -3.22 -19.35 -13.28
CA LEU A 316 -3.51 -18.58 -14.48
C LEU A 316 -4.93 -17.99 -14.46
N GLU A 317 -5.92 -18.73 -13.95
CA GLU A 317 -7.29 -18.26 -13.79
C GLU A 317 -7.37 -17.11 -12.78
N ILE A 318 -6.70 -17.24 -11.62
CA ILE A 318 -6.63 -16.16 -10.62
C ILE A 318 -6.01 -14.89 -11.21
N LEU A 319 -4.91 -15.02 -11.97
CA LEU A 319 -4.28 -13.85 -12.61
C LEU A 319 -5.17 -13.24 -13.70
N ARG A 320 -5.96 -14.05 -14.41
CA ARG A 320 -6.90 -13.58 -15.44
C ARG A 320 -8.07 -12.81 -14.84
N GLU A 321 -8.59 -13.24 -13.70
CA GLU A 321 -9.75 -12.65 -13.03
C GLU A 321 -9.38 -11.86 -11.76
N LEU A 322 -8.14 -11.35 -11.70
CA LEU A 322 -7.61 -10.71 -10.49
C LEU A 322 -8.41 -9.45 -10.07
N GLU A 323 -9.13 -8.83 -11.01
CA GLU A 323 -10.04 -7.71 -10.72
C GLU A 323 -11.18 -8.11 -9.76
N ALA A 324 -11.55 -9.38 -9.70
CA ALA A 324 -12.61 -9.90 -8.84
C ALA A 324 -12.31 -9.63 -7.35
N PHE A 325 -11.04 -9.68 -6.95
CA PHE A 325 -10.64 -9.49 -5.55
C PHE A 325 -10.85 -8.06 -5.06
N ARG A 326 -11.09 -7.09 -5.95
CA ARG A 326 -11.51 -5.74 -5.58
C ARG A 326 -12.89 -5.71 -4.92
N LEU A 327 -13.73 -6.73 -5.18
CA LEU A 327 -15.04 -6.86 -4.54
C LEU A 327 -14.93 -7.03 -3.02
N THR A 328 -13.78 -7.49 -2.51
CA THR A 328 -13.53 -7.58 -1.06
C THR A 328 -13.46 -6.22 -0.37
N GLY A 329 -13.34 -5.11 -1.11
CA GLY A 329 -13.18 -3.75 -0.59
C GLY A 329 -11.83 -3.48 0.10
N CYS A 330 -10.94 -4.47 0.13
CA CYS A 330 -9.62 -4.38 0.76
C CYS A 330 -8.51 -4.22 -0.32
N PRO A 331 -7.39 -3.55 -0.01
CA PRO A 331 -6.18 -3.63 -0.85
C PRO A 331 -5.77 -5.07 -1.13
N VAL A 332 -5.44 -5.35 -2.38
CA VAL A 332 -4.97 -6.68 -2.81
C VAL A 332 -3.44 -6.71 -2.83
N LEU A 333 -2.86 -7.69 -2.15
CA LEU A 333 -1.45 -8.06 -2.23
C LEU A 333 -1.29 -9.21 -3.22
N LEU A 334 -0.26 -9.13 -4.08
CA LEU A 334 0.10 -10.19 -5.02
C LEU A 334 1.57 -10.58 -4.87
N GLY A 335 1.84 -11.84 -4.57
CA GLY A 335 3.21 -12.38 -4.52
C GLY A 335 3.51 -13.40 -5.62
N PRO A 336 3.82 -13.01 -6.87
CA PRO A 336 4.12 -13.96 -7.95
C PRO A 336 5.62 -14.31 -8.05
N SER A 337 6.48 -13.59 -7.29
CA SER A 337 7.93 -13.59 -7.47
C SER A 337 8.56 -14.96 -7.40
N ARG A 338 9.24 -15.34 -8.50
CA ARG A 338 9.97 -16.60 -8.67
C ARG A 338 9.14 -17.88 -8.49
N LYS A 339 7.80 -17.80 -8.48
CA LYS A 339 6.92 -18.96 -8.25
C LYS A 339 6.95 -19.99 -9.39
N SER A 340 6.57 -21.23 -9.05
CA SER A 340 6.65 -22.39 -9.95
C SER A 340 5.85 -22.24 -11.23
N PHE A 341 4.69 -21.56 -11.20
CA PHE A 341 3.88 -21.38 -12.40
C PHE A 341 4.64 -20.67 -13.54
N ILE A 342 5.49 -19.68 -13.21
CA ILE A 342 6.37 -19.02 -14.18
C ILE A 342 7.40 -20.01 -14.73
N GLY A 343 8.01 -20.80 -13.84
CA GLY A 343 8.95 -21.83 -14.22
C GLY A 343 8.34 -22.88 -15.14
N ASN A 344 7.10 -23.28 -14.92
CA ASN A 344 6.39 -24.26 -15.74
C ASN A 344 6.02 -23.71 -17.13
N ILE A 345 5.79 -22.40 -17.25
CA ILE A 345 5.48 -21.75 -18.53
C ILE A 345 6.76 -21.52 -19.35
N LEU A 346 7.84 -21.10 -18.69
CA LEU A 346 9.08 -20.70 -19.36
C LEU A 346 10.12 -21.83 -19.45
N ASP A 347 9.92 -22.93 -18.71
CA ASP A 347 10.89 -24.02 -18.52
C ASP A 347 12.24 -23.53 -17.95
N VAL A 348 12.17 -22.73 -16.87
CA VAL A 348 13.37 -22.11 -16.26
C VAL A 348 13.42 -22.24 -14.71
N PRO A 349 14.65 -22.33 -14.14
CA PRO A 349 14.85 -22.33 -12.69
C PRO A 349 14.49 -20.99 -12.04
N PRO A 350 14.29 -20.93 -10.71
CA PRO A 350 13.82 -19.73 -10.00
C PRO A 350 14.55 -18.41 -10.29
N LEU A 351 15.88 -18.45 -10.49
CA LEU A 351 16.69 -17.26 -10.73
C LEU A 351 16.49 -16.64 -12.12
N LEU A 352 15.89 -17.38 -13.06
CA LEU A 352 15.64 -16.93 -14.44
C LEU A 352 14.14 -16.59 -14.67
N ARG A 353 13.42 -16.25 -13.59
CA ARG A 353 11.97 -15.95 -13.63
C ARG A 353 11.65 -14.46 -13.52
N LEU A 354 12.63 -13.59 -13.74
CA LEU A 354 12.49 -12.14 -13.53
C LEU A 354 11.43 -11.53 -14.46
N GLU A 355 11.50 -11.84 -15.75
CA GLU A 355 10.60 -11.32 -16.78
C GLU A 355 9.16 -11.82 -16.58
N GLY A 356 9.00 -13.10 -16.24
CA GLY A 356 7.68 -13.66 -15.91
C GLY A 356 7.09 -13.05 -14.64
N THR A 357 7.94 -12.70 -13.65
CA THR A 357 7.51 -11.97 -12.44
C THR A 357 7.05 -10.56 -12.81
N ALA A 358 7.85 -9.83 -13.60
CA ALA A 358 7.53 -8.48 -14.06
C ALA A 358 6.22 -8.44 -14.85
N ALA A 359 6.02 -9.39 -15.78
CA ALA A 359 4.80 -9.51 -16.57
C ALA A 359 3.56 -9.74 -15.68
N SER A 360 3.67 -10.65 -14.71
CA SER A 360 2.59 -10.95 -13.77
C SER A 360 2.24 -9.72 -12.91
N ILE A 361 3.25 -8.97 -12.46
CA ILE A 361 3.05 -7.75 -11.67
C ILE A 361 2.40 -6.64 -12.50
N ALA A 362 2.86 -6.39 -13.73
CA ALA A 362 2.28 -5.36 -14.59
C ALA A 362 0.79 -5.62 -14.89
N LEU A 363 0.44 -6.88 -15.16
CA LEU A 363 -0.95 -7.31 -15.33
C LEU A 363 -1.74 -7.19 -14.02
N GLY A 364 -1.12 -7.53 -12.88
CA GLY A 364 -1.75 -7.38 -11.57
C GLY A 364 -2.07 -5.92 -11.22
N ILE A 365 -1.15 -5.00 -11.49
CA ILE A 365 -1.36 -3.55 -11.29
C ILE A 365 -2.51 -3.05 -12.17
N LYS A 366 -2.58 -3.50 -13.43
CA LYS A 366 -3.72 -3.19 -14.32
C LYS A 366 -5.06 -3.68 -13.75
N ALA A 367 -5.06 -4.83 -13.08
CA ALA A 367 -6.25 -5.39 -12.42
C ALA A 367 -6.58 -4.73 -11.06
N GLY A 368 -5.71 -3.86 -10.54
CA GLY A 368 -5.95 -3.09 -9.31
C GLY A 368 -5.19 -3.58 -8.07
N VAL A 369 -4.16 -4.42 -8.21
CA VAL A 369 -3.27 -4.82 -7.11
C VAL A 369 -2.62 -3.59 -6.47
N SER A 370 -2.64 -3.53 -5.14
CA SER A 370 -2.08 -2.42 -4.34
C SER A 370 -0.68 -2.72 -3.80
N VAL A 371 -0.36 -3.98 -3.53
CA VAL A 371 0.94 -4.39 -2.97
C VAL A 371 1.50 -5.55 -3.77
N VAL A 372 2.80 -5.51 -4.07
CA VAL A 372 3.51 -6.63 -4.70
C VAL A 372 4.61 -7.14 -3.80
N ARG A 373 4.62 -8.46 -3.54
CA ARG A 373 5.61 -9.13 -2.68
C ARG A 373 6.69 -9.81 -3.53
N VAL A 374 7.94 -9.34 -3.41
CA VAL A 374 9.01 -9.61 -4.39
C VAL A 374 10.39 -9.84 -3.76
N HIS A 375 11.21 -10.65 -4.43
CA HIS A 375 12.63 -10.82 -4.07
C HIS A 375 13.53 -9.77 -4.74
N ASP A 376 13.26 -9.45 -6.00
CA ASP A 376 14.04 -8.57 -6.86
C ASP A 376 13.48 -7.13 -6.82
N VAL A 377 13.71 -6.42 -5.71
CA VAL A 377 13.04 -5.15 -5.39
C VAL A 377 13.29 -4.08 -6.46
N GLU A 378 14.55 -3.82 -6.83
CA GLU A 378 14.87 -2.75 -7.78
C GLU A 378 14.15 -2.93 -9.13
N ALA A 379 14.21 -4.14 -9.68
CA ALA A 379 13.58 -4.47 -10.95
C ALA A 379 12.05 -4.31 -10.86
N MET A 380 11.44 -4.83 -9.80
CA MET A 380 9.99 -4.76 -9.63
C MET A 380 9.50 -3.35 -9.28
N ARG A 381 10.32 -2.53 -8.62
CA ARG A 381 10.04 -1.10 -8.40
C ARG A 381 9.99 -0.34 -9.72
N ARG A 382 10.91 -0.63 -10.65
CA ARG A 382 10.89 -0.07 -12.03
C ARG A 382 9.66 -0.52 -12.79
N THR A 383 9.33 -1.83 -12.76
CA THR A 383 8.13 -2.37 -13.38
C THR A 383 6.86 -1.70 -12.86
N ALA A 384 6.71 -1.64 -11.52
CA ALA A 384 5.55 -1.05 -10.88
C ALA A 384 5.39 0.44 -11.26
N ARG A 385 6.50 1.19 -11.31
CA ARG A 385 6.45 2.62 -11.67
C ARG A 385 5.93 2.85 -13.08
N VAL A 386 6.40 2.07 -14.05
CA VAL A 386 5.92 2.16 -15.44
C VAL A 386 4.46 1.75 -15.53
N ALA A 387 4.07 0.66 -14.87
CA ALA A 387 2.69 0.18 -14.86
C ALA A 387 1.74 1.21 -14.22
N ASP A 388 2.09 1.78 -13.06
CA ASP A 388 1.29 2.82 -12.38
C ASP A 388 1.18 4.09 -13.22
N ALA A 389 2.25 4.50 -13.93
CA ALA A 389 2.21 5.66 -14.81
C ALA A 389 1.23 5.50 -15.98
N ILE A 390 1.06 4.27 -16.48
CA ILE A 390 0.13 3.90 -17.56
C ILE A 390 -1.30 3.73 -17.02
N VAL A 391 -1.46 2.95 -15.95
CA VAL A 391 -2.77 2.50 -15.46
C VAL A 391 -3.42 3.53 -14.54
N ARG A 392 -2.65 4.12 -13.63
CA ARG A 392 -3.15 5.03 -12.59
C ARG A 392 -2.91 6.50 -12.93
N GLY A 393 -2.20 6.79 -14.02
CA GLY A 393 -1.74 8.14 -14.33
C GLY A 393 -0.75 8.69 -13.31
N TYR A 394 -0.11 7.82 -12.53
CA TYR A 394 0.85 8.22 -11.51
C TYR A 394 2.00 9.03 -12.14
N ARG A 395 2.38 10.13 -11.48
CA ARG A 395 3.53 10.96 -11.82
C ARG A 395 4.29 11.27 -10.54
N PRO A 396 5.62 11.43 -10.58
CA PRO A 396 6.37 11.99 -9.46
C PRO A 396 5.74 13.30 -9.01
N ALA A 397 5.65 13.49 -7.69
CA ALA A 397 5.09 14.70 -7.14
C ALA A 397 6.07 15.86 -7.32
N ARG A 398 5.56 17.01 -7.77
CA ARG A 398 6.30 18.26 -7.78
C ARG A 398 6.38 18.81 -6.35
N ALA A 399 7.57 19.07 -5.84
CA ALA A 399 7.78 19.58 -4.49
C ALA A 399 8.80 20.73 -4.51
N PHE A 400 8.76 21.57 -3.47
CA PHE A 400 9.66 22.71 -3.32
C PHE A 400 10.38 22.60 -1.97
N LEU A 401 11.71 22.62 -2.00
CA LEU A 401 12.57 22.55 -0.82
C LEU A 401 13.25 23.90 -0.62
N SER A 402 13.15 24.48 0.57
CA SER A 402 13.92 25.67 0.96
C SER A 402 15.21 25.23 1.62
N LEU A 403 16.34 25.75 1.16
CA LEU A 403 17.65 25.49 1.74
C LEU A 403 18.21 26.77 2.37
N GLY A 404 18.85 26.67 3.53
CA GLY A 404 19.42 27.82 4.23
C GLY A 404 20.68 27.50 5.04
N ALA A 405 21.74 28.31 4.90
CA ALA A 405 23.02 28.13 5.62
C ALA A 405 23.61 29.48 6.06
N ASN A 406 24.29 29.53 7.20
CA ASN A 406 25.02 30.73 7.64
C ASN A 406 26.33 30.45 8.40
N LEU A 407 26.78 29.20 8.48
CA LEU A 407 28.03 28.84 9.13
C LEU A 407 29.10 28.37 8.14
N GLY A 408 30.36 28.74 8.40
CA GLY A 408 31.52 28.29 7.63
C GLY A 408 31.54 28.90 6.23
N ASP A 409 31.39 28.04 5.21
CA ASP A 409 31.18 28.45 3.81
C ASP A 409 29.74 28.10 3.39
N PRO A 410 28.76 29.00 3.60
CA PRO A 410 27.35 28.72 3.35
C PRO A 410 27.07 28.32 1.90
N VAL A 411 27.78 28.89 0.94
CA VAL A 411 27.57 28.60 -0.49
C VAL A 411 28.09 27.20 -0.83
N ALA A 412 29.23 26.80 -0.29
CA ALA A 412 29.72 25.42 -0.44
C ALA A 412 28.76 24.41 0.21
N GLN A 413 28.18 24.74 1.37
CA GLN A 413 27.20 23.89 2.05
C GLN A 413 25.91 23.73 1.22
N LEU A 414 25.38 24.83 0.67
CA LEU A 414 24.25 24.78 -0.25
C LEU A 414 24.57 23.89 -1.46
N ARG A 415 25.74 24.05 -2.09
CA ARG A 415 26.18 23.25 -3.25
C ARG A 415 26.26 21.76 -2.92
N GLU A 416 26.79 21.41 -1.76
CA GLU A 416 26.86 20.04 -1.29
C GLU A 416 25.48 19.43 -1.05
N ALA A 417 24.57 20.17 -0.39
CA ALA A 417 23.20 19.73 -0.14
C ALA A 417 22.43 19.49 -1.45
N VAL A 418 22.53 20.41 -2.43
CA VAL A 418 21.93 20.24 -3.76
C VAL A 418 22.47 19.00 -4.47
N ARG A 419 23.78 18.74 -4.41
CA ARG A 419 24.38 17.55 -5.01
C ARG A 419 23.93 16.25 -4.35
N ARG A 420 23.71 16.23 -3.03
CA ARG A 420 23.12 15.07 -2.33
C ARG A 420 21.67 14.86 -2.73
N LEU A 421 20.87 15.93 -2.83
CA LEU A 421 19.49 15.87 -3.29
C LEU A 421 19.37 15.40 -4.75
N ARG A 422 20.30 15.77 -5.64
CA ARG A 422 20.36 15.25 -7.02
C ARG A 422 20.65 13.75 -7.10
N ARG A 423 21.35 13.20 -6.10
CA ARG A 423 21.66 11.77 -5.99
C ARG A 423 20.63 10.99 -5.19
N LEU A 424 19.60 11.65 -4.66
CA LEU A 424 18.57 11.01 -3.87
C LEU A 424 17.72 10.09 -4.76
N PRO A 425 17.66 8.78 -4.50
CA PRO A 425 16.88 7.85 -5.32
C PRO A 425 15.41 8.26 -5.44
N GLY A 426 14.87 8.16 -6.65
CA GLY A 426 13.49 8.54 -6.93
C GLY A 426 13.21 10.05 -6.91
N THR A 427 14.24 10.90 -6.75
CA THR A 427 14.10 12.36 -6.77
C THR A 427 14.92 12.96 -7.90
N ARG A 428 14.33 13.91 -8.62
CA ARG A 428 14.95 14.67 -9.69
C ARG A 428 14.85 16.15 -9.37
N VAL A 429 15.98 16.83 -9.27
CA VAL A 429 15.99 18.30 -9.19
C VAL A 429 15.64 18.86 -10.57
N VAL A 430 14.54 19.61 -10.64
CA VAL A 430 14.01 20.21 -11.87
C VAL A 430 14.62 21.58 -12.09
N ALA A 431 14.68 22.39 -11.03
CA ALA A 431 15.24 23.73 -11.08
C ALA A 431 15.84 24.13 -9.72
N CYS A 432 16.78 25.07 -9.76
CA CYS A 432 17.40 25.69 -8.60
C CYS A 432 17.31 27.20 -8.76
N SER A 433 16.81 27.91 -7.76
CA SER A 433 16.80 29.36 -7.78
C SER A 433 18.23 29.92 -7.65
N SER A 434 18.36 31.22 -7.87
CA SER A 434 19.50 31.97 -7.39
C SER A 434 19.62 31.90 -5.87
N VAL A 435 20.81 32.19 -5.37
CA VAL A 435 21.10 32.34 -3.95
C VAL A 435 20.81 33.77 -3.53
N TYR A 436 20.12 33.90 -2.40
CA TYR A 436 19.77 35.16 -1.78
C TYR A 436 20.34 35.23 -0.38
N ARG A 437 21.01 36.34 -0.06
CA ARG A 437 21.49 36.62 1.29
C ARG A 437 20.38 37.34 2.07
N THR A 438 20.02 36.87 3.25
CA THR A 438 18.96 37.48 4.06
C THR A 438 19.38 37.66 5.51
N GLU A 439 18.90 38.75 6.11
CA GLU A 439 19.07 38.99 7.55
C GLU A 439 18.45 37.84 8.37
N PRO A 440 19.11 37.39 9.44
CA PRO A 440 18.58 36.33 10.30
C PRO A 440 17.25 36.73 10.94
N VAL A 441 16.34 35.77 11.03
CA VAL A 441 15.06 35.97 11.72
C VAL A 441 15.08 35.34 13.10
N GLY A 442 15.02 36.15 14.15
CA GLY A 442 14.96 35.69 15.53
C GLY A 442 15.71 36.61 16.50
N PRO A 443 15.73 36.28 17.80
CA PRO A 443 16.37 37.09 18.83
C PRO A 443 17.88 36.88 18.93
N VAL A 444 18.44 35.91 18.18
CA VAL A 444 19.85 35.54 18.23
C VAL A 444 20.61 36.31 17.15
N ALA A 445 21.56 37.16 17.56
CA ALA A 445 22.49 37.83 16.66
C ALA A 445 23.40 36.80 15.98
N GLN A 446 23.47 36.86 14.66
CA GLN A 446 24.20 35.90 13.83
C GLN A 446 24.45 36.47 12.43
N ASP A 447 25.32 35.82 11.66
CA ASP A 447 25.58 36.19 10.28
C ASP A 447 24.35 35.94 9.39
N TRP A 448 24.31 36.68 8.27
CA TRP A 448 23.25 36.55 7.29
C TRP A 448 23.18 35.15 6.70
N PHE A 449 21.97 34.70 6.43
CA PHE A 449 21.72 33.42 5.78
C PHE A 449 21.85 33.51 4.27
N TYR A 450 22.40 32.48 3.66
CA TYR A 450 22.34 32.21 2.24
C TYR A 450 21.22 31.21 2.01
N ASN A 451 20.23 31.58 1.20
CA ASN A 451 19.03 30.79 0.96
C ASN A 451 18.79 30.59 -0.52
N LEU A 452 18.24 29.42 -0.86
CA LEU A 452 17.73 29.12 -2.20
C LEU A 452 16.53 28.19 -2.08
N VAL A 453 15.77 28.07 -3.16
CA VAL A 453 14.70 27.08 -3.29
C VAL A 453 15.05 26.12 -4.42
N LEU A 454 14.80 24.83 -4.20
CA LEU A 454 14.81 23.81 -5.23
C LEU A 454 13.40 23.43 -5.61
N GLU A 455 13.15 23.32 -6.91
CA GLU A 455 12.02 22.56 -7.43
C GLU A 455 12.49 21.13 -7.70
N VAL A 456 11.77 20.15 -7.16
CA VAL A 456 12.04 18.73 -7.36
C VAL A 456 10.81 17.99 -7.83
N GLU A 457 11.02 16.93 -8.60
CA GLU A 457 10.04 15.88 -8.85
C GLU A 457 10.46 14.65 -8.08
N THR A 458 9.59 14.08 -7.25
CA THR A 458 9.96 12.95 -6.39
C THR A 458 8.90 11.85 -6.32
N ASP A 459 9.36 10.61 -6.25
CA ASP A 459 8.58 9.43 -5.95
C ASP A 459 8.43 9.16 -4.45
N LEU A 460 9.16 9.92 -3.62
CA LEU A 460 9.11 9.83 -2.16
C LEU A 460 7.84 10.53 -1.66
N ASP A 461 7.13 9.92 -0.71
CA ASP A 461 6.07 10.61 0.02
C ASP A 461 6.65 11.79 0.85
N PRO A 462 5.83 12.78 1.23
CA PRO A 462 6.34 14.00 1.87
C PRO A 462 7.02 13.73 3.23
N VAL A 463 6.64 12.67 3.96
CA VAL A 463 7.29 12.33 5.24
C VAL A 463 8.70 11.81 4.97
N ARG A 464 8.86 10.93 3.98
CA ARG A 464 10.19 10.43 3.56
C ARG A 464 11.07 11.52 3.00
N LEU A 465 10.52 12.43 2.21
CA LEU A 465 11.28 13.55 1.67
C LEU A 465 11.83 14.47 2.78
N VAL A 466 11.03 14.72 3.82
CA VAL A 466 11.48 15.44 5.03
C VAL A 466 12.57 14.65 5.76
N ALA A 467 12.37 13.34 5.98
CA ALA A 467 13.36 12.49 6.66
C ALA A 467 14.71 12.45 5.93
N GLU A 468 14.70 12.40 4.59
CA GLU A 468 15.93 12.47 3.78
C GLU A 468 16.60 13.84 3.85
N GLY A 469 15.83 14.92 3.91
CA GLY A 469 16.35 16.26 4.21
C GLY A 469 17.08 16.28 5.55
N LEU A 470 16.45 15.78 6.62
CA LEU A 470 17.05 15.69 7.96
C LEU A 470 18.32 14.82 7.98
N ARG A 471 18.36 13.71 7.22
CA ARG A 471 19.56 12.86 7.08
C ARG A 471 20.69 13.62 6.41
N ILE A 472 20.42 14.32 5.31
CA ILE A 472 21.42 15.12 4.60
C ILE A 472 21.99 16.20 5.53
N GLU A 473 21.15 16.86 6.32
CA GLU A 473 21.60 17.84 7.30
C GLU A 473 22.54 17.27 8.37
N ASP A 474 22.19 16.10 8.92
CA ASP A 474 23.02 15.41 9.92
C ASP A 474 24.39 15.03 9.35
N GLU A 475 24.41 14.48 8.13
CA GLU A 475 25.64 14.12 7.43
C GLU A 475 26.52 15.33 7.06
N LEU A 476 25.92 16.52 6.95
CA LEU A 476 26.64 17.80 6.77
C LEU A 476 27.02 18.45 8.11
N GLY A 477 26.70 17.80 9.24
CA GLY A 477 27.12 18.22 10.57
C GLY A 477 26.19 19.22 11.25
N ARG A 478 24.91 19.31 10.85
CA ARG A 478 23.93 20.17 11.51
C ARG A 478 23.69 19.69 12.96
N ARG A 479 24.04 20.55 13.93
CA ARG A 479 23.73 20.33 15.36
C ARG A 479 22.67 21.32 15.84
N ARG A 480 21.58 20.81 16.42
CA ARG A 480 20.45 21.63 16.91
C ARG A 480 20.69 22.04 18.37
N THR A 481 21.41 23.13 18.60
CA THR A 481 21.72 23.63 19.97
C THR A 481 20.75 24.71 20.45
N VAL A 482 20.32 25.63 19.58
CA VAL A 482 19.43 26.75 19.92
C VAL A 482 18.36 26.92 18.84
N ARG A 483 17.11 27.16 19.25
CA ARG A 483 16.01 27.46 18.33
C ARG A 483 16.30 28.77 17.59
N TRP A 484 16.23 28.75 16.26
CA TRP A 484 16.60 29.88 15.37
C TRP A 484 18.08 30.30 15.43
N GLY A 485 18.96 29.40 15.88
CA GLY A 485 20.40 29.64 15.89
C GLY A 485 21.09 29.42 14.53
N PRO A 486 22.40 29.70 14.49
CA PRO A 486 23.24 29.44 13.33
C PRO A 486 23.28 27.96 12.95
N ARG A 487 23.41 27.65 11.67
CA ARG A 487 23.42 26.28 11.14
C ARG A 487 24.25 26.14 9.87
N VAL A 488 24.82 24.95 9.73
CA VAL A 488 25.60 24.54 8.56
C VAL A 488 24.69 24.41 7.33
N ILE A 489 23.49 23.85 7.52
CA ILE A 489 22.44 23.73 6.50
C ILE A 489 21.09 23.50 7.19
N ASP A 490 20.02 23.84 6.49
CA ASP A 490 18.61 23.60 6.80
C ASP A 490 17.92 23.23 5.50
N ILE A 491 17.07 22.19 5.50
CA ILE A 491 16.32 21.72 4.34
C ILE A 491 14.85 21.55 4.77
N ASP A 492 14.01 22.50 4.37
CA ASP A 492 12.58 22.49 4.70
C ASP A 492 11.72 22.14 3.48
N LEU A 493 10.78 21.20 3.63
CA LEU A 493 9.74 20.95 2.63
C LEU A 493 8.69 22.08 2.66
N VAL A 494 8.66 22.90 1.61
CA VAL A 494 7.77 24.06 1.51
C VAL A 494 6.39 23.66 0.99
N LEU A 495 6.35 22.96 -0.14
CA LEU A 495 5.15 22.54 -0.87
C LEU A 495 5.37 21.15 -1.46
N TYR A 496 4.30 20.36 -1.60
CA TYR A 496 4.32 19.01 -2.19
C TYR A 496 3.01 18.78 -2.94
N GLY A 497 3.03 18.89 -4.26
CA GLY A 497 1.84 18.88 -5.12
C GLY A 497 0.76 19.83 -4.56
N ASP A 498 -0.48 19.32 -4.53
CA ASP A 498 -1.62 19.97 -3.88
C ASP A 498 -1.89 19.42 -2.45
N GLU A 499 -0.96 18.65 -1.90
CA GLU A 499 -1.15 17.94 -0.63
C GLU A 499 -1.22 18.89 0.56
N ARG A 500 -2.01 18.47 1.56
CA ARG A 500 -2.06 19.10 2.88
C ARG A 500 -1.89 18.03 3.95
N MET A 501 -0.85 18.19 4.75
CA MET A 501 -0.51 17.29 5.85
C MET A 501 -0.15 18.14 7.07
N ASP A 502 -0.73 17.78 8.22
CA ASP A 502 -0.39 18.38 9.51
C ASP A 502 -0.13 17.26 10.51
N ARG A 503 1.12 16.77 10.51
CA ARG A 503 1.62 15.74 11.41
C ARG A 503 2.86 16.24 12.17
N PRO A 504 3.24 15.60 13.29
CA PRO A 504 4.47 15.95 14.01
C PRO A 504 5.75 15.80 13.16
N ASP A 505 5.76 14.82 12.26
CA ASP A 505 6.88 14.44 11.39
C ASP A 505 6.85 15.12 10.00
N CYS A 506 5.71 15.69 9.59
CA CYS A 506 5.61 16.41 8.32
C CYS A 506 4.45 17.42 8.35
N ARG A 507 4.76 18.68 8.03
CA ARG A 507 3.77 19.74 7.83
C ARG A 507 3.96 20.38 6.46
N VAL A 508 3.04 20.09 5.54
CA VAL A 508 3.05 20.64 4.18
C VAL A 508 1.64 21.16 3.82
N PRO A 509 1.48 22.36 3.25
CA PRO A 509 2.47 23.42 3.09
C PRO A 509 3.15 23.82 4.40
N HIS A 510 4.45 24.17 4.35
CA HIS A 510 5.18 24.58 5.54
C HIS A 510 4.44 25.71 6.27
N PRO A 511 4.20 25.62 7.59
CA PRO A 511 3.29 26.53 8.29
C PRO A 511 3.62 28.00 8.12
N GLU A 512 4.91 28.34 8.15
CA GLU A 512 5.39 29.72 8.10
C GLU A 512 5.87 30.19 6.72
N SER A 513 5.89 29.34 5.68
CA SER A 513 6.53 29.68 4.39
C SER A 513 5.97 30.97 3.76
N HIS A 514 4.65 31.15 3.85
CA HIS A 514 3.93 32.34 3.38
C HIS A 514 4.30 33.66 4.07
N ARG A 515 5.14 33.63 5.12
CA ARG A 515 5.58 34.81 5.90
C ARG A 515 7.09 35.07 5.79
N ARG A 516 7.82 34.25 5.03
CA ARG A 516 9.29 34.29 4.96
C ARG A 516 9.75 34.76 3.59
N ARG A 517 10.37 35.94 3.53
CA ARG A 517 10.91 36.50 2.28
C ARG A 517 12.01 35.61 1.70
N PHE A 518 12.83 35.00 2.56
CA PHE A 518 13.89 34.07 2.14
C PHE A 518 13.37 32.78 1.47
N VAL A 519 12.09 32.43 1.66
CA VAL A 519 11.42 31.34 0.93
C VAL A 519 10.73 31.88 -0.30
N LEU A 520 9.96 32.96 -0.14
CA LEU A 520 9.08 33.49 -1.18
C LEU A 520 9.84 34.08 -2.37
N GLN A 521 10.92 34.83 -2.14
CA GLN A 521 11.69 35.44 -3.23
C GLN A 521 12.31 34.40 -4.17
N PRO A 522 13.07 33.39 -3.69
CA PRO A 522 13.57 32.35 -4.58
C PRO A 522 12.47 31.43 -5.13
N LEU A 523 11.35 31.24 -4.41
CA LEU A 523 10.22 30.47 -4.94
C LEU A 523 9.53 31.19 -6.12
N VAL A 524 9.38 32.52 -6.06
CA VAL A 524 8.81 33.33 -7.15
C VAL A 524 9.69 33.30 -8.39
N GLU A 525 11.02 33.24 -8.23
CA GLU A 525 11.94 33.07 -9.35
C GLU A 525 11.69 31.77 -10.12
N LEU A 526 11.35 30.68 -9.43
CA LEU A 526 11.09 29.37 -10.04
C LEU A 526 9.64 29.17 -10.50
N ALA A 527 8.68 29.59 -9.69
CA ALA A 527 7.28 29.23 -9.84
C ALA A 527 6.36 30.33 -9.26
N PRO A 528 6.24 31.50 -9.92
CA PRO A 528 5.47 32.63 -9.41
C PRO A 528 3.98 32.30 -9.19
N ASP A 529 3.43 31.42 -10.02
CA ASP A 529 2.02 31.03 -10.02
C ASP A 529 1.68 29.88 -9.05
N VAL A 530 2.66 29.28 -8.36
CA VAL A 530 2.36 28.18 -7.44
C VAL A 530 1.51 28.66 -6.28
N ARG A 531 0.42 27.93 -5.96
CA ARG A 531 -0.61 28.40 -5.03
C ARG A 531 -0.68 27.57 -3.76
N TRP A 532 -0.79 28.25 -2.63
CA TRP A 532 -1.17 27.64 -1.35
C TRP A 532 -1.83 28.69 -0.46
N ARG A 533 -2.68 28.26 0.48
CA ARG A 533 -3.45 29.16 1.35
C ARG A 533 -4.26 30.22 0.57
N GLY A 534 -4.73 29.85 -0.62
CA GLY A 534 -5.58 30.69 -1.47
C GLY A 534 -4.86 31.78 -2.27
N ARG A 535 -3.53 31.86 -2.22
CA ARG A 535 -2.72 32.86 -2.96
C ARG A 535 -1.55 32.22 -3.71
N SER A 536 -1.07 32.88 -4.76
CA SER A 536 0.17 32.51 -5.47
C SER A 536 1.42 32.89 -4.67
N ALA A 537 2.59 32.36 -5.05
CA ALA A 537 3.87 32.77 -4.46
C ALA A 537 4.11 34.27 -4.64
N GLU A 538 3.80 34.81 -5.82
CA GLU A 538 3.91 36.23 -6.12
C GLU A 538 2.98 37.08 -5.23
N GLU A 539 1.71 36.66 -5.09
CA GLU A 539 0.76 37.32 -4.21
C GLU A 539 1.21 37.27 -2.73
N HIS A 540 1.77 36.15 -2.26
CA HIS A 540 2.33 36.07 -0.90
C HIS A 540 3.51 37.02 -0.72
N LEU A 541 4.44 37.07 -1.68
CA LEU A 541 5.61 37.96 -1.64
C LEU A 541 5.19 39.44 -1.62
N ALA A 542 4.25 39.82 -2.48
CA ALA A 542 3.74 41.19 -2.56
C ALA A 542 3.01 41.64 -1.28
N ASN A 543 2.43 40.70 -0.52
CA ASN A 543 1.71 40.98 0.72
C ASN A 543 2.59 40.85 1.99
N LEU A 544 3.90 40.63 1.85
CA LEU A 544 4.78 40.55 3.02
C LEU A 544 4.92 41.92 3.70
N PRO A 545 4.87 42.00 5.04
CA PRO A 545 5.18 43.23 5.77
C PRO A 545 6.59 43.76 5.43
N PRO A 546 6.82 45.08 5.54
CA PRO A 546 8.16 45.66 5.44
C PRO A 546 9.13 45.00 6.45
N GLY A 547 10.38 44.81 6.04
CA GLY A 547 11.40 44.08 6.80
C GLY A 547 11.92 42.83 6.09
N GLN A 548 12.82 42.09 6.74
CA GLN A 548 13.56 40.94 6.18
C GLN A 548 14.43 41.38 4.99
N ALA A 549 15.52 42.11 5.26
CA ALA A 549 16.44 42.56 4.22
C ALA A 549 16.96 41.37 3.40
N LEU A 550 17.03 41.55 2.09
CA LEU A 550 17.44 40.53 1.14
C LEU A 550 18.34 41.15 0.08
N GLU A 551 19.44 40.46 -0.22
CA GLU A 551 20.40 40.81 -1.25
C GLU A 551 20.52 39.65 -2.23
N TYR A 552 20.50 39.95 -3.53
CA TYR A 552 20.82 38.98 -4.56
C TYR A 552 22.32 38.64 -4.48
N TRP A 553 22.66 37.37 -4.32
CA TRP A 553 24.05 36.93 -4.29
C TRP A 553 24.52 36.47 -5.68
N GLY A 554 23.72 35.65 -6.36
CA GLY A 554 24.09 35.07 -7.66
C GLY A 554 23.50 33.67 -7.88
N PRO A 555 23.63 33.09 -9.08
CA PRO A 555 23.28 31.70 -9.32
C PRO A 555 24.20 30.76 -8.52
N LEU A 556 23.68 29.60 -8.10
CA LEU A 556 24.53 28.56 -7.53
C LEU A 556 25.30 27.87 -8.67
N GLU A 557 26.59 28.21 -8.84
CA GLU A 557 27.41 27.66 -9.92
C GLU A 557 27.45 26.13 -9.92
N ASP A 558 27.09 25.55 -11.07
CA ASP A 558 27.14 24.13 -11.34
C ASP A 558 28.57 23.70 -11.66
N THR A 559 29.28 23.13 -10.69
CA THR A 559 30.41 22.26 -11.01
C THR A 559 29.82 20.89 -11.36
N ALA A 560 29.41 20.75 -12.63
CA ALA A 560 29.04 19.56 -13.39
C ALA A 560 28.76 18.24 -12.63
N GLY A 561 27.53 17.73 -12.83
CA GLY A 561 27.20 16.33 -13.19
C GLY A 561 27.60 15.23 -12.21
#